data_AF-A0A7J6E356-F1
#
_entry.id   AF-A0A7J6E356-F1
#
_cell.length_a   1.000
_cell.length_b   1.000
_cell.length_c   1.000
_cell.angle_alpha   90.00
_cell.angle_beta   90.00
_cell.angle_gamma   90.00
#
_symmetry.space_group_name_H-M   'P 1'
#
loop_
_entity.id
_entity.type
_entity.pdbx_description
1 polymer ?
#
loop_
_entity_poly.entity_id
_entity_poly.type
_entity_poly.pdbx_seq_one_letter_code
_entity_poly.pdbx_strand_id
1 'polypeptide(L)'
;MEGEASSPGTSMVELRDSMEELLKLILKSPIDLGFSHSFLHRSHSQITAETPDPLYKRLASVLCEWIDSGGLDEDLKNKEEWNELVREKGLELQNILKTIDFELHVQEAFFTQLRVGFKTVEGRCAVGDYNRIESTSLILFNNVCCLRFRKFVDDLQMICKLNMKLTWKFYSEEKEQQHDVLAIHVTKPASQLYIRLAQILSEMSCEGIERVLGGAHTSGTI
;
A
#
# COMPACT_ATOMS: atom_id res chain seq x y z
N MET A 1 -3.76 -8.96 -24.80
CA MET A 1 -2.69 -9.87 -24.32
C MET A 1 -2.46 -9.51 -22.87
N GLU A 2 -2.92 -10.35 -21.95
CA GLU A 2 -2.58 -10.20 -20.53
C GLU A 2 -1.09 -10.51 -20.39
N GLY A 3 -0.32 -9.58 -19.80
CA GLY A 3 1.11 -9.76 -19.59
C GLY A 3 1.37 -10.91 -18.63
N GLU A 4 2.40 -11.69 -18.93
CA GLU A 4 2.85 -12.78 -18.07
C GLU A 4 3.23 -12.25 -16.68
N ALA A 5 2.93 -13.01 -15.63
CA ALA A 5 3.25 -12.60 -14.26
C ALA A 5 4.78 -12.56 -14.05
N SER A 6 5.31 -11.40 -13.69
CA SER A 6 6.74 -11.23 -13.39
C SER A 6 7.15 -11.95 -12.12
N SER A 7 8.44 -12.22 -11.97
CA SER A 7 9.02 -12.69 -10.72
C SER A 7 8.85 -11.60 -9.63
N PRO A 8 8.75 -11.96 -8.34
CA PRO A 8 8.66 -11.00 -7.26
C PRO A 8 9.90 -10.10 -7.24
N GLY A 9 9.71 -8.82 -6.92
CA GLY A 9 10.82 -7.93 -6.64
C GLY A 9 11.49 -8.30 -5.31
N THR A 10 12.81 -8.12 -5.22
CA THR A 10 13.59 -8.30 -3.98
C THR A 10 14.39 -7.06 -3.61
N SER A 11 14.07 -5.93 -4.24
CA SER A 11 14.66 -4.63 -3.94
C SER A 11 14.26 -4.16 -2.55
N MET A 12 15.09 -3.28 -1.97
CA MET A 12 14.69 -2.55 -0.79
C MET A 12 13.50 -1.66 -1.15
N VAL A 13 12.39 -1.81 -0.41
CA VAL A 13 11.19 -1.02 -0.66
C VAL A 13 11.36 0.38 -0.09
N GLU A 14 11.23 1.40 -0.94
CA GLU A 14 11.24 2.79 -0.51
C GLU A 14 9.83 3.28 -0.19
N LEU A 15 9.71 4.15 0.83
CA LEU A 15 8.42 4.71 1.24
C LEU A 15 7.76 5.51 0.10
N ARG A 16 8.59 6.19 -0.69
CA ARG A 16 8.16 7.01 -1.83
C ARG A 16 7.40 6.20 -2.88
N ASP A 17 7.79 4.94 -3.10
CA ASP A 17 7.15 4.04 -4.07
C ASP A 17 5.79 3.52 -3.62
N SER A 18 5.50 3.64 -2.32
CA SER A 18 4.27 3.14 -1.69
C SER A 18 3.30 4.25 -1.29
N MET A 19 3.77 5.47 -1.01
CA MET A 19 2.99 6.52 -0.35
C MET A 19 1.71 6.90 -1.12
N GLU A 20 1.81 7.11 -2.44
CA GLU A 20 0.64 7.50 -3.24
C GLU A 20 -0.43 6.39 -3.24
N GLU A 21 -0.02 5.14 -3.43
CA GLU A 21 -0.94 4.00 -3.45
C GLU A 21 -1.54 3.75 -2.05
N LEU A 22 -0.77 3.97 -0.98
CA LEU A 22 -1.26 3.90 0.40
C LEU A 22 -2.36 4.95 0.65
N LEU A 23 -2.16 6.19 0.22
CA LEU A 23 -3.18 7.24 0.33
C LEU A 23 -4.42 6.88 -0.50
N LYS A 24 -4.26 6.43 -1.75
CA LYS A 24 -5.39 5.96 -2.58
C LYS A 24 -6.15 4.82 -1.89
N LEU A 25 -5.44 3.88 -1.27
CA LEU A 25 -6.04 2.76 -0.55
C LEU A 25 -6.89 3.24 0.62
N ILE A 26 -6.34 4.14 1.44
CA ILE A 26 -7.02 4.71 2.61
C ILE A 26 -8.28 5.46 2.18
N LEU A 27 -8.19 6.31 1.15
CA LEU A 27 -9.32 7.09 0.64
C LEU A 27 -10.46 6.25 0.04
N LYS A 28 -10.17 5.01 -0.37
CA LYS A 28 -11.16 4.03 -0.85
C LYS A 28 -11.62 3.05 0.24
N SER A 29 -11.07 3.16 1.45
CA SER A 29 -11.36 2.25 2.55
C SER A 29 -12.44 2.81 3.47
N PRO A 30 -13.11 1.99 4.28
CA PRO A 30 -14.04 2.48 5.29
C PRO A 30 -13.35 3.03 6.55
N ILE A 31 -12.02 3.27 6.51
CA ILE A 31 -11.28 3.79 7.66
C ILE A 31 -11.74 5.22 7.93
N ASP A 32 -12.21 5.45 9.16
CA ASP A 32 -12.54 6.79 9.62
C ASP A 32 -11.25 7.60 9.83
N LEU A 33 -11.16 8.74 9.15
CA LEU A 33 -10.04 9.68 9.27
C LEU A 33 -10.40 10.90 10.12
N GLY A 34 -11.62 10.96 10.67
CA GLY A 34 -12.13 12.18 11.31
C GLY A 34 -12.44 13.30 10.31
N PHE A 35 -12.34 13.04 9.00
CA PHE A 35 -12.73 13.95 7.93
C PHE A 35 -13.18 13.23 6.66
N SER A 36 -13.87 13.95 5.77
CA SER A 36 -14.40 13.39 4.52
C SER A 36 -13.28 12.96 3.56
N HIS A 37 -13.30 11.72 3.08
CA HIS A 37 -12.31 11.25 2.09
C HIS A 37 -12.31 12.08 0.81
N SER A 38 -13.44 12.67 0.42
CA SER A 38 -13.52 13.57 -0.74
C SER A 38 -12.68 14.85 -0.61
N PHE A 39 -12.27 15.22 0.63
CA PHE A 39 -11.40 16.35 0.91
C PHE A 39 -10.10 16.27 0.09
N LEU A 40 -9.46 15.11 0.04
CA LEU A 40 -8.18 14.87 -0.66
C LEU A 40 -8.31 14.56 -2.15
N HIS A 41 -9.53 14.34 -2.63
CA HIS A 41 -9.81 14.20 -4.07
C HIS A 41 -9.95 15.54 -4.78
N ARG A 42 -10.02 16.66 -4.04
CA ARG A 42 -10.02 18.00 -4.62
C ARG A 42 -8.68 18.26 -5.32
N SER A 43 -8.69 19.14 -6.31
CA SER A 43 -7.47 19.65 -6.94
C SER A 43 -7.29 21.12 -6.57
N HIS A 44 -6.05 21.57 -6.32
CA HIS A 44 -5.78 23.00 -6.20
C HIS A 44 -5.92 23.65 -7.58
N SER A 45 -7.03 24.33 -7.85
CA SER A 45 -7.17 25.13 -9.06
C SER A 45 -6.33 26.41 -8.94
N GLN A 46 -5.06 26.35 -9.33
CA GLN A 46 -4.30 27.56 -9.67
C GLN A 46 -4.12 27.59 -11.19
N ILE A 47 -4.91 28.46 -11.83
CA ILE A 47 -4.69 29.20 -13.08
C ILE A 47 -3.52 28.69 -13.97
N THR A 48 -3.64 27.51 -14.59
CA THR A 48 -3.03 27.16 -15.88
C THR A 48 -3.71 25.89 -16.42
N ALA A 49 -3.72 25.74 -17.75
CA ALA A 49 -4.59 24.83 -18.51
C ALA A 49 -4.21 23.33 -18.45
N GLU A 50 -3.62 22.87 -17.35
CA GLU A 50 -3.38 21.44 -17.07
C GLU A 50 -4.29 21.03 -15.92
N THR A 51 -4.93 19.86 -16.03
CA THR A 51 -5.80 19.34 -14.96
C THR A 51 -5.00 19.30 -13.65
N PRO A 52 -5.36 20.09 -12.63
CA PRO A 52 -4.51 20.22 -11.45
C PRO A 52 -4.47 18.89 -10.70
N ASP A 53 -3.27 18.50 -10.26
CA ASP A 53 -3.07 17.24 -9.55
C ASP A 53 -3.93 17.20 -8.28
N PRO A 54 -4.53 16.03 -7.97
CA PRO A 54 -5.35 15.89 -6.77
C PRO A 54 -4.50 16.04 -5.50
N LEU A 55 -5.09 16.60 -4.44
CA LEU A 55 -4.40 16.94 -3.20
C LEU A 55 -3.67 15.75 -2.57
N TYR A 56 -4.19 14.53 -2.71
CA TYR A 56 -3.51 13.34 -2.17
C TYR A 56 -2.11 13.11 -2.77
N LYS A 57 -1.86 13.47 -4.03
CA LYS A 57 -0.52 13.31 -4.64
C LYS A 57 0.48 14.27 -4.01
N ARG A 58 0.06 15.52 -3.83
CA ARG A 58 0.90 16.53 -3.16
C ARG A 58 1.13 16.14 -1.70
N LEU A 59 0.09 15.66 -1.02
CA LEU A 59 0.20 15.15 0.34
C LEU A 59 1.18 13.98 0.43
N ALA A 60 1.18 13.08 -0.55
CA ALA A 60 2.15 11.98 -0.61
C ALA A 60 3.59 12.51 -0.59
N SER A 61 3.91 13.48 -1.45
CA SER A 61 5.27 14.06 -1.52
C SER A 61 5.67 14.73 -0.20
N VAL A 62 4.78 15.56 0.35
CA VAL A 62 5.07 16.31 1.57
C VAL A 62 5.24 15.38 2.76
N LEU A 63 4.40 14.35 2.90
CA LEU A 63 4.54 13.37 3.98
C LEU A 63 5.82 12.54 3.82
N CYS A 64 6.19 12.13 2.61
CA CYS A 64 7.47 11.45 2.37
C CYS A 64 8.64 12.33 2.80
N GLU A 65 8.70 13.56 2.32
CA GLU A 65 9.76 14.51 2.66
C GLU A 65 9.83 14.78 4.16
N TRP A 66 8.68 14.94 4.82
CA TRP A 66 8.60 15.16 6.25
C TRP A 66 9.09 13.96 7.06
N ILE A 67 8.71 12.75 6.67
CA ILE A 67 9.18 11.52 7.33
C ILE A 67 10.69 11.35 7.13
N ASP A 68 11.20 11.66 5.94
CA ASP A 68 12.63 11.52 5.62
C ASP A 68 13.49 12.60 6.29
N SER A 69 13.00 13.84 6.40
CA SER A 69 13.69 14.94 7.06
C SER A 69 13.62 14.89 8.58
N GLY A 70 12.65 14.16 9.14
CA GLY A 70 12.38 14.10 10.57
C GLY A 70 11.67 15.35 11.12
N GLY A 71 11.13 16.21 10.26
CA GLY A 71 10.41 17.43 10.67
C GLY A 71 10.21 18.44 9.55
N LEU A 72 9.14 19.24 9.62
CA LEU A 72 8.98 20.44 8.80
C LEU A 72 9.58 21.66 9.53
N ASP A 73 10.23 22.55 8.79
CA ASP A 73 10.77 23.81 9.32
C ASP A 73 9.74 24.97 9.29
N GLU A 74 8.45 24.66 9.21
CA GLU A 74 7.40 25.68 9.12
C GLU A 74 6.90 26.15 10.49
N ASP A 75 6.60 27.44 10.66
CA ASP A 75 5.99 28.00 11.88
C ASP A 75 4.48 27.68 11.95
N LEU A 76 4.14 26.42 12.21
CA LEU A 76 2.76 25.95 12.36
C LEU A 76 2.33 25.95 13.84
N LYS A 77 1.10 26.39 14.12
CA LYS A 77 0.46 26.10 15.41
C LYS A 77 0.26 24.58 15.52
N ASN A 78 0.71 23.98 16.61
CA ASN A 78 0.80 22.52 16.86
C ASN A 78 1.94 21.80 16.09
N LYS A 79 2.93 22.54 15.57
CA LYS A 79 4.12 21.98 14.89
C LYS A 79 4.78 20.86 15.67
N GLU A 80 4.99 21.06 16.98
CA GLU A 80 5.69 20.10 17.83
C GLU A 80 4.94 18.76 17.94
N GLU A 81 3.63 18.81 18.18
CA GLU A 81 2.77 17.62 18.26
C GLU A 81 2.73 16.85 16.94
N TRP A 82 2.53 17.55 15.81
CA TRP A 82 2.51 16.90 14.50
C TRP A 82 3.89 16.40 14.07
N ASN A 83 4.97 17.11 14.39
CA ASN A 83 6.32 16.63 14.13
C ASN A 83 6.61 15.35 14.92
N GLU A 84 6.22 15.29 16.20
CA GLU A 84 6.39 14.08 17.00
C GLU A 84 5.59 12.90 16.44
N LEU A 85 4.32 13.12 16.11
CA LEU A 85 3.43 12.15 15.48
C LEU A 85 4.02 11.59 14.17
N VAL A 86 4.36 12.48 13.23
CA VAL A 86 4.88 12.10 11.90
C VAL A 86 6.22 11.40 12.05
N ARG A 87 7.08 11.84 12.97
CA ARG A 87 8.36 11.17 13.27
C ARG A 87 8.13 9.76 13.81
N GLU A 88 7.26 9.59 14.82
CA GLU A 88 7.01 8.28 15.44
C GLU A 88 6.39 7.31 14.44
N LYS A 89 5.26 7.69 13.82
CA LYS A 89 4.53 6.82 12.89
C LYS A 89 5.25 6.67 11.55
N GLY A 90 6.00 7.67 11.11
CA GLY A 90 6.90 7.61 9.97
C GLY A 90 8.03 6.61 10.17
N LEU A 91 8.64 6.60 11.35
CA LEU A 91 9.64 5.60 11.70
C LEU A 91 9.02 4.19 11.74
N GLU A 92 7.81 4.03 12.28
CA GLU A 92 7.08 2.75 12.23
C GLU A 92 6.82 2.29 10.78
N LEU A 93 6.43 3.19 9.87
CA LEU A 93 6.26 2.90 8.45
C LEU A 93 7.57 2.40 7.81
N GLN A 94 8.65 3.15 7.99
CA GLN A 94 9.97 2.77 7.45
C GLN A 94 10.46 1.44 8.03
N ASN A 95 10.20 1.17 9.32
CA ASN A 95 10.56 -0.09 9.95
C ASN A 95 9.76 -1.26 9.37
N ILE A 96 8.47 -1.09 9.07
CA ILE A 96 7.67 -2.12 8.38
C ILE A 96 8.29 -2.40 7.01
N LEU A 97 8.61 -1.37 6.23
CA LEU A 97 9.19 -1.52 4.89
C LEU A 97 10.51 -2.28 4.89
N LYS A 98 11.37 -2.03 5.88
CA LYS A 98 12.64 -2.74 6.07
C LYS A 98 12.48 -4.24 6.38
N THR A 99 11.29 -4.68 6.80
CA THR A 99 11.01 -6.10 7.08
C THR A 99 10.41 -6.85 5.89
N ILE A 100 10.23 -6.18 4.74
CA ILE A 100 9.64 -6.79 3.55
C ILE A 100 10.72 -7.56 2.80
N ASP A 101 10.43 -8.82 2.50
CA ASP A 101 11.33 -9.72 1.79
C ASP A 101 11.10 -9.69 0.28
N PHE A 102 9.83 -9.53 -0.13
CA PHE A 102 9.42 -9.59 -1.53
C PHE A 102 8.32 -8.57 -1.87
N GLU A 103 8.33 -8.11 -3.11
CA GLU A 103 7.26 -7.28 -3.70
C GLU A 103 6.52 -8.09 -4.78
N LEU A 104 5.20 -8.13 -4.70
CA LEU A 104 4.37 -8.88 -5.64
C LEU A 104 3.20 -8.04 -6.12
N HIS A 105 3.17 -7.75 -7.41
CA HIS A 105 2.02 -7.10 -8.04
C HIS A 105 1.04 -8.14 -8.57
N VAL A 106 -0.23 -7.91 -8.25
CA VAL A 106 -1.36 -8.78 -8.61
C VAL A 106 -2.49 -7.93 -9.16
N GLN A 107 -3.34 -8.54 -10.00
CA GLN A 107 -4.48 -7.84 -10.59
C GLN A 107 -5.45 -7.34 -9.51
N GLU A 108 -6.07 -6.17 -9.73
CA GLU A 108 -6.92 -5.51 -8.74
C GLU A 108 -8.10 -6.37 -8.24
N ALA A 109 -8.70 -7.16 -9.13
CA ALA A 109 -9.80 -8.07 -8.77
C ALA A 109 -9.35 -9.13 -7.76
N PHE A 110 -8.12 -9.61 -7.89
CA PHE A 110 -7.50 -10.56 -6.96
C PHE A 110 -7.09 -9.85 -5.67
N PHE A 111 -6.43 -8.70 -5.79
CA PHE A 111 -5.99 -7.89 -4.67
C PHE A 111 -7.12 -7.52 -3.71
N THR A 112 -8.28 -7.12 -4.25
CA THR A 112 -9.46 -6.76 -3.46
C THR A 112 -9.91 -7.92 -2.58
N GLN A 113 -9.89 -9.15 -3.10
CA GLN A 113 -10.26 -10.35 -2.34
C GLN A 113 -9.22 -10.72 -1.28
N LEU A 114 -7.92 -10.57 -1.59
CA LEU A 114 -6.84 -10.76 -0.61
C LEU A 114 -6.98 -9.82 0.57
N ARG A 115 -7.20 -8.52 0.29
CA ARG A 115 -7.25 -7.46 1.30
C ARG A 115 -8.33 -7.70 2.36
N VAL A 116 -9.48 -8.22 1.95
CA VAL A 116 -10.63 -8.51 2.84
C VAL A 116 -10.59 -9.94 3.40
N GLY A 117 -9.58 -10.73 3.04
CA GLY A 117 -9.40 -12.10 3.53
C GLY A 117 -10.32 -13.15 2.90
N PHE A 118 -11.08 -12.80 1.86
CA PHE A 118 -11.86 -13.80 1.10
C PHE A 118 -10.98 -14.71 0.26
N LYS A 119 -9.82 -14.19 -0.16
CA LYS A 119 -8.78 -14.99 -0.79
C LYS A 119 -7.56 -15.00 0.11
N THR A 120 -7.01 -16.18 0.32
CA THR A 120 -5.80 -16.36 1.15
C THR A 120 -4.72 -17.17 0.43
N VAL A 121 -5.01 -17.67 -0.77
CA VAL A 121 -4.09 -18.51 -1.55
C VAL A 121 -3.92 -17.94 -2.96
N GLU A 122 -2.67 -17.81 -3.38
CA GLU A 122 -2.28 -17.46 -4.75
C GLU A 122 -1.47 -18.57 -5.39
N GLY A 123 -1.85 -18.99 -6.61
CA GLY A 123 -1.04 -19.95 -7.38
C GLY A 123 -0.03 -19.23 -8.27
N ARG A 124 1.24 -19.63 -8.23
CA ARG A 124 2.34 -19.12 -9.07
C ARG A 124 3.25 -20.25 -9.50
N CYS A 125 3.88 -20.17 -10.68
CA CYS A 125 4.91 -21.14 -11.05
C CYS A 125 6.16 -20.95 -10.18
N ALA A 126 6.81 -22.05 -9.80
CA ALA A 126 8.03 -22.14 -9.01
C ALA A 126 9.26 -21.68 -9.83
N VAL A 127 9.30 -20.42 -10.24
CA VAL A 127 10.33 -19.86 -11.12
C VAL A 127 10.94 -18.57 -10.55
N GLY A 128 12.22 -18.34 -10.82
CA GLY A 128 12.92 -17.13 -10.35
C GLY A 128 12.87 -16.97 -8.84
N ASP A 129 12.57 -15.75 -8.36
CA ASP A 129 12.56 -15.40 -6.94
C ASP A 129 11.38 -16.03 -6.18
N TYR A 130 10.37 -16.59 -6.85
CA TYR A 130 9.33 -17.38 -6.17
C TYR A 130 9.92 -18.59 -5.42
N ASN A 131 11.02 -19.15 -5.91
CA ASN A 131 11.71 -20.28 -5.27
C ASN A 131 12.44 -19.89 -3.97
N ARG A 132 12.57 -18.59 -3.71
CA ARG A 132 13.25 -18.05 -2.51
C ARG A 132 12.28 -17.67 -1.40
N ILE A 133 10.97 -17.75 -1.65
CA ILE A 133 9.96 -17.43 -0.66
C ILE A 133 9.94 -18.54 0.40
N GLU A 134 10.24 -18.18 1.64
CA GLU A 134 10.29 -19.10 2.76
C GLU A 134 9.06 -18.95 3.66
N SER A 135 8.75 -20.01 4.41
CA SER A 135 7.78 -19.93 5.51
C SER A 135 8.17 -18.79 6.43
N THR A 136 7.27 -17.82 6.65
CA THR A 136 7.45 -16.54 7.36
C THR A 136 7.84 -15.30 6.54
N SER A 137 8.22 -15.44 5.26
CA SER A 137 8.51 -14.29 4.40
C SER A 137 7.36 -13.29 4.37
N LEU A 138 7.68 -12.00 4.48
CA LEU A 138 6.76 -10.89 4.39
C LEU A 138 6.75 -10.34 2.96
N ILE A 139 5.58 -10.38 2.34
CA ILE A 139 5.39 -9.98 0.95
C ILE A 139 4.53 -8.71 0.91
N LEU A 140 4.98 -7.71 0.14
CA LEU A 140 4.23 -6.49 -0.14
C LEU A 140 3.43 -6.65 -1.43
N PHE A 141 2.11 -6.60 -1.29
CA PHE A 141 1.19 -6.67 -2.41
C PHE A 141 0.80 -5.28 -2.90
N ASN A 142 0.98 -5.04 -4.19
CA ASN A 142 0.62 -3.79 -4.88
C ASN A 142 1.11 -2.53 -4.14
N ASN A 143 2.31 -2.59 -3.54
CA ASN A 143 2.94 -1.52 -2.77
C ASN A 143 2.16 -1.03 -1.52
N VAL A 144 1.14 -1.76 -1.06
CA VAL A 144 0.25 -1.24 0.00
C VAL A 144 -0.14 -2.22 1.09
N CYS A 145 -0.15 -3.53 0.81
CA CYS A 145 -0.66 -4.53 1.75
C CYS A 145 0.42 -5.54 2.09
N CYS A 146 0.83 -5.58 3.36
CA CYS A 146 1.82 -6.54 3.83
C CYS A 146 1.12 -7.84 4.19
N LEU A 147 1.56 -8.97 3.65
CA LEU A 147 1.01 -10.29 3.93
C LEU A 147 2.14 -11.29 4.19
N ARG A 148 1.98 -12.11 5.23
CA ARG A 148 2.99 -13.10 5.64
C ARG A 148 2.68 -14.45 5.01
N PHE A 149 3.66 -15.02 4.33
CA PHE A 149 3.61 -16.37 3.81
C PHE A 149 3.66 -17.40 4.94
N ARG A 150 2.79 -18.41 4.86
CA ARG A 150 2.66 -19.46 5.88
C ARG A 150 3.10 -20.84 5.42
N LYS A 151 2.75 -21.25 4.21
CA LYS A 151 2.98 -22.61 3.72
C LYS A 151 2.74 -22.71 2.22
N PHE A 152 3.47 -23.61 1.58
CA PHE A 152 3.07 -24.20 0.30
C PHE A 152 1.94 -25.22 0.55
N VAL A 153 0.88 -25.13 -0.25
CA VAL A 153 -0.18 -26.14 -0.27
C VAL A 153 0.11 -27.07 -1.44
N ASP A 154 0.55 -28.29 -1.15
CA ASP A 154 0.93 -29.27 -2.18
C ASP A 154 -0.30 -29.95 -2.82
N ASP A 155 -1.50 -29.75 -2.27
CA ASP A 155 -2.74 -30.33 -2.77
C ASP A 155 -3.56 -29.32 -3.59
N LEU A 156 -3.38 -29.39 -4.91
CA LEU A 156 -4.15 -28.66 -5.92
C LEU A 156 -5.67 -28.83 -5.78
N GLN A 157 -6.15 -30.01 -5.35
CA GLN A 157 -7.59 -30.22 -5.15
C GLN A 157 -8.10 -29.46 -3.93
N MET A 158 -7.29 -29.34 -2.87
CA MET A 158 -7.63 -28.54 -1.69
C MET A 158 -7.63 -27.04 -2.02
N ILE A 159 -6.70 -26.58 -2.87
CA ILE A 159 -6.64 -25.19 -3.37
C ILE A 159 -7.87 -24.84 -4.23
N CYS A 160 -8.30 -25.76 -5.11
CA CYS A 160 -9.52 -25.65 -5.90
C CYS A 160 -10.80 -25.70 -5.05
N LYS A 161 -10.80 -26.45 -3.94
CA LYS A 161 -11.93 -26.48 -2.99
C LYS A 161 -12.02 -25.22 -2.13
N LEU A 162 -10.87 -24.64 -1.74
CA LEU A 162 -10.81 -23.40 -0.96
C LEU A 162 -11.17 -22.15 -1.79
N ASN A 163 -10.99 -22.20 -3.12
CA ASN A 163 -11.27 -21.09 -4.02
C ASN A 163 -12.32 -21.48 -5.07
N MET A 164 -13.58 -21.09 -4.86
CA MET A 164 -14.63 -21.15 -5.89
C MET A 164 -14.15 -20.41 -7.15
N LYS A 165 -13.77 -21.17 -8.18
CA LYS A 165 -13.32 -20.72 -9.51
C LYS A 165 -11.94 -20.05 -9.53
N LEU A 166 -10.88 -20.86 -9.49
CA LEU A 166 -9.58 -20.41 -9.95
C LEU A 166 -9.55 -20.34 -11.48
N THR A 167 -9.27 -19.17 -12.05
CA THR A 167 -8.84 -19.02 -13.45
C THR A 167 -7.32 -19.02 -13.50
N TRP A 168 -6.74 -20.18 -13.79
CA TRP A 168 -5.30 -20.39 -14.02
C TRP A 168 -4.95 -19.97 -15.45
N LYS A 169 -5.05 -18.67 -15.76
CA LYS A 169 -4.74 -18.15 -17.12
C LYS A 169 -3.46 -17.32 -17.16
N PHE A 170 -2.60 -17.44 -16.16
CA PHE A 170 -1.35 -16.67 -16.10
C PHE A 170 -0.18 -17.33 -16.82
N TYR A 171 -0.23 -18.65 -17.03
CA TYR A 171 0.83 -19.42 -17.67
C TYR A 171 0.26 -20.29 -18.79
N SER A 172 1.07 -20.58 -19.81
CA SER A 172 0.72 -21.61 -20.79
C SER A 172 0.78 -22.99 -20.15
N GLU A 173 -0.03 -23.93 -20.65
CA GLU A 173 -0.02 -25.33 -20.19
C GLU A 173 1.40 -25.93 -20.24
N GLU A 174 2.22 -25.52 -21.20
CA GLU A 174 3.61 -25.95 -21.35
C GLU A 174 4.50 -25.50 -20.18
N LYS A 175 4.29 -24.29 -19.64
CA LYS A 175 5.06 -23.80 -18.48
C LYS A 175 4.61 -24.45 -17.17
N GLU A 176 3.32 -24.72 -17.02
CA GLU A 176 2.78 -25.47 -15.87
C GLU A 176 3.23 -26.93 -15.87
N GLN A 177 3.50 -27.52 -17.04
CA GLN A 177 4.07 -28.87 -17.16
C GLN A 177 5.58 -28.92 -16.92
N GLN A 178 6.29 -27.82 -17.16
CA GLN A 178 7.75 -27.75 -17.02
C GLN A 178 8.21 -27.32 -15.62
N HIS A 179 7.36 -26.65 -14.85
CA HIS A 179 7.69 -26.09 -13.55
C HIS A 179 6.66 -26.50 -12.51
N ASP A 180 7.12 -26.77 -11.29
CA ASP A 180 6.22 -26.98 -10.16
C ASP A 180 5.36 -25.74 -9.91
N VAL A 181 4.18 -25.94 -9.33
CA VAL A 181 3.28 -24.84 -8.96
C VAL A 181 3.35 -24.63 -7.45
N LEU A 182 3.55 -23.37 -7.06
CA LEU A 182 3.52 -22.92 -5.68
C LEU A 182 2.15 -22.33 -5.35
N ALA A 183 1.57 -22.81 -4.26
CA ALA A 183 0.42 -22.17 -3.64
C ALA A 183 0.87 -21.32 -2.45
N ILE A 184 0.84 -20.01 -2.64
CA ILE A 184 1.24 -19.00 -1.67
C ILE A 184 0.07 -18.77 -0.72
N HIS A 185 0.05 -19.47 0.42
CA HIS A 185 -0.92 -19.20 1.48
C HIS A 185 -0.43 -18.04 2.37
N VAL A 186 -1.25 -17.00 2.47
CA VAL A 186 -0.91 -15.75 3.15
C VAL A 186 -1.80 -15.44 4.34
N THR A 187 -1.23 -14.76 5.33
CA THR A 187 -1.94 -14.27 6.51
C THR A 187 -1.60 -12.81 6.77
N LYS A 188 -2.55 -12.07 7.34
CA LYS A 188 -2.38 -10.64 7.61
C LYS A 188 -1.61 -10.41 8.91
N PRO A 189 -0.43 -9.77 8.91
CA PRO A 189 0.23 -9.33 10.13
C PRO A 189 -0.54 -8.19 10.82
N ALA A 190 -0.34 -8.05 12.13
CA ALA A 190 -0.97 -7.02 12.96
C ALA A 190 -0.57 -5.59 12.55
N SER A 191 0.71 -5.39 12.19
CA SER A 191 1.23 -4.12 11.68
C SER A 191 1.02 -4.04 10.17
N GLN A 192 0.44 -2.94 9.70
CA GLN A 192 0.16 -2.65 8.28
C GLN A 192 0.50 -1.20 7.98
N LEU A 193 1.01 -0.95 6.78
CA LEU A 193 1.40 0.39 6.31
C LEU A 193 0.20 1.37 6.35
N TYR A 194 -0.92 0.98 5.73
CA TYR A 194 -2.10 1.86 5.68
C TYR A 194 -2.73 2.13 7.05
N ILE A 195 -2.51 1.28 8.06
CA ILE A 195 -2.96 1.56 9.43
C ILE A 195 -2.14 2.71 10.02
N ARG A 196 -0.80 2.67 9.86
CA ARG A 196 0.08 3.73 10.37
C ARG A 196 -0.15 5.05 9.67
N LEU A 197 -0.30 5.02 8.35
CA LEU A 197 -0.58 6.23 7.60
C LEU A 197 -1.97 6.80 7.94
N ALA A 198 -3.00 5.95 8.13
CA ALA A 198 -4.31 6.43 8.56
C ALA A 198 -4.28 7.10 9.94
N GLN A 199 -3.46 6.61 10.87
CA GLN A 199 -3.26 7.25 12.18
C GLN A 199 -2.69 8.66 12.03
N ILE A 200 -1.64 8.84 11.21
CA ILE A 200 -1.08 10.16 10.91
C ILE A 200 -2.18 11.09 10.39
N LEU A 201 -2.92 10.65 9.37
CA LEU A 201 -3.99 11.48 8.76
C LEU A 201 -5.09 11.83 9.76
N SER A 202 -5.53 10.86 10.55
CA SER A 202 -6.61 11.05 11.52
C SER A 202 -6.22 12.02 12.63
N GLU A 203 -5.00 11.92 13.15
CA GLU A 203 -4.52 12.76 14.25
C GLU A 203 -4.12 14.16 13.79
N MET A 204 -3.65 14.31 12.54
CA MET A 204 -3.45 15.62 11.93
C MET A 204 -4.77 16.36 11.66
N SER A 205 -5.86 15.62 11.43
CA SER A 205 -7.17 16.12 10.98
C SER A 205 -7.11 16.90 9.65
N CYS A 206 -8.27 17.38 9.17
CA CYS A 206 -8.30 18.30 8.03
C CYS A 206 -7.42 19.54 8.25
N GLU A 207 -7.39 20.10 9.46
CA GLU A 207 -6.66 21.34 9.75
C GLU A 207 -5.16 21.18 9.53
N GLY A 208 -4.56 20.09 10.03
CA GLY A 208 -3.13 19.83 9.86
C GLY A 208 -2.79 19.54 8.41
N ILE A 209 -3.63 18.79 7.71
CA ILE A 209 -3.42 18.50 6.30
C ILE A 209 -3.52 19.78 5.44
N GLU A 210 -4.50 20.65 5.69
CA GLU A 210 -4.61 21.93 4.97
C GLU A 210 -3.38 22.81 5.19
N ARG A 211 -2.91 22.94 6.44
CA ARG A 211 -1.73 23.74 6.77
C ARG A 211 -0.48 23.25 6.03
N VAL A 212 -0.25 21.94 6.06
CA VAL A 212 0.93 21.29 5.45
C VAL A 212 0.87 21.34 3.92
N LEU A 213 -0.33 21.37 3.35
CA LEU A 213 -0.51 21.62 1.92
C LEU A 213 -0.43 23.11 1.57
N GLY A 214 -0.06 24.00 2.51
CA GLY A 214 0.03 25.43 2.25
C GLY A 214 -1.34 26.05 1.93
N GLY A 215 -2.42 25.49 2.48
CA GLY A 215 -3.75 26.05 2.40
C GLY A 215 -3.72 27.46 2.95
N ALA A 216 -3.93 28.43 2.05
CA ALA A 216 -4.16 29.81 2.42
C ALA A 216 -5.22 29.86 3.52
N HIS A 217 -4.96 30.62 4.58
CA HIS A 217 -6.01 31.14 5.42
C HIS A 217 -7.07 31.76 4.50
N THR A 218 -8.17 31.06 4.24
CA THR A 218 -9.42 31.71 3.88
C THR A 218 -9.93 32.36 5.15
N SER A 219 -9.30 33.47 5.53
CA SER A 219 -9.93 34.45 6.40
C SER A 219 -11.32 34.68 5.83
N GLY A 220 -12.34 34.37 6.64
CA GLY A 220 -13.73 34.41 6.24
C GLY A 220 -14.05 35.67 5.47
N THR A 221 -14.74 35.49 4.34
CA THR A 221 -15.43 36.61 3.71
C THR A 221 -16.50 37.09 4.70
N ILE A 222 -16.38 38.34 5.13
CA ILE A 222 -17.37 39.10 5.91
C ILE A 222 -18.67 39.18 5.12
#